data_AF-A0AAP5M7C3-F1
#
_entry.id   AF-A0AAP5M7C3-F1
#
_cell.length_a   1.000
_cell.length_b   1.000
_cell.length_c   1.000
_cell.angle_alpha   90.00
_cell.angle_beta   90.00
_cell.angle_gamma   90.00
#
_symmetry.space_group_name_H-M   'P 1'
#
loop_
_entity.id
_entity.type
_entity.pdbx_description
1 polymer ?
#
loop_
_entity_poly.entity_id
_entity_poly.type
_entity_poly.pdbx_seq_one_letter_code
_entity_poly.pdbx_strand_id
1 'polypeptide(L)'
;MSNFEPSSQKSYVSQKQATNTRRQKSQEGEFLVQFWGVRGLIPTPTSNTRRYGGNTACVEVQVAGKSLIFDGGTGLRILGKNLLEHQQPLKAHLFFTNSQSNRIQGFPFFDPAFLPENCFHIYGTAASNGASIKQCLYDQMLQPHFPYPLQVMQSELQFHNLTPNRTVKLDDVNVTTALINWTQRSIGYRVAWEEYSVAYITDIHECIKKAEREHITRLTQGVDLLIANATYTLPAGRNYLESDIYWLTAVELAKTVGAKQLVLTHHHPDDHDDFLDQVQTEVKFVYPKALLALEGLILSVK
;
A
#
# COMPACT_ATOMS: atom_id res chain seq x y z
N MET A 1 6.03 2.69 -52.61
CA MET A 1 7.48 2.93 -52.70
C MET A 1 7.92 3.77 -51.52
N SER A 2 8.49 3.11 -50.52
CA SER A 2 9.49 3.68 -49.60
C SER A 2 9.99 2.49 -48.79
N ASN A 3 11.24 2.11 -49.05
CA ASN A 3 11.88 0.87 -48.64
C ASN A 3 12.28 0.95 -47.16
N PHE A 4 11.84 -0.02 -46.36
CA PHE A 4 12.47 -0.34 -45.09
C PHE A 4 13.08 -1.74 -45.22
N GLU A 5 14.39 -1.81 -45.38
CA GLU A 5 15.16 -3.04 -45.22
C GLU A 5 15.40 -3.31 -43.73
N PRO A 6 15.23 -4.55 -43.24
CA PRO A 6 15.53 -4.92 -41.87
C PRO A 6 17.01 -5.31 -41.72
N SER A 7 17.79 -4.54 -40.96
CA SER A 7 19.17 -4.91 -40.64
C SER A 7 19.25 -5.91 -39.48
N SER A 8 19.72 -7.11 -39.84
CA SER A 8 20.47 -8.13 -39.10
C SER A 8 20.62 -8.08 -37.57
N GLN A 9 20.35 -9.26 -37.02
CA GLN A 9 20.65 -9.79 -35.69
C GLN A 9 21.98 -9.31 -35.07
N LYS A 10 21.90 -8.84 -33.83
CA LYS A 10 22.98 -8.98 -32.84
C LYS A 10 22.42 -9.65 -31.59
N SER A 11 22.82 -10.90 -31.42
CA SER A 11 22.67 -11.69 -30.20
C SER A 11 23.48 -11.04 -29.06
N TYR A 12 22.79 -10.51 -28.06
CA TYR A 12 23.38 -10.30 -26.73
C TYR A 12 22.70 -11.25 -25.75
N VAL A 13 23.34 -12.41 -25.58
CA VAL A 13 23.14 -13.26 -24.41
C VAL A 13 23.98 -12.65 -23.29
N SER A 14 23.34 -12.15 -22.24
CA SER A 14 23.98 -12.02 -20.94
C SER A 14 22.95 -12.08 -19.82
N GLN A 15 22.96 -13.25 -19.16
CA GLN A 15 22.71 -13.51 -17.76
C GLN A 15 21.47 -12.88 -17.11
N LYS A 16 20.38 -13.66 -17.15
CA LYS A 16 19.32 -13.64 -16.13
C LYS A 16 19.93 -13.90 -14.75
N GLN A 17 20.08 -12.87 -13.92
CA GLN A 17 19.94 -13.04 -12.48
C GLN A 17 18.44 -13.07 -12.18
N ALA A 18 17.88 -14.28 -12.19
CA ALA A 18 16.57 -14.53 -11.63
C ALA A 18 16.68 -14.30 -10.11
N THR A 19 16.10 -13.21 -9.63
CA THR A 19 15.76 -13.08 -8.21
C THR A 19 14.73 -14.17 -7.91
N ASN A 20 15.21 -15.25 -7.29
CA ASN A 20 14.40 -16.36 -6.83
C ASN A 20 13.58 -15.91 -5.61
N THR A 21 12.46 -15.24 -5.85
CA THR A 21 11.45 -14.93 -4.81
C THR A 21 10.57 -16.16 -4.62
N ARG A 22 11.15 -17.27 -4.11
CA ARG A 22 10.34 -18.44 -3.70
C ARG A 22 9.67 -18.10 -2.36
N ARG A 23 8.36 -17.88 -2.39
CA ARG A 23 7.51 -17.81 -1.19
C ARG A 23 7.56 -19.16 -0.47
N GLN A 24 8.09 -19.19 0.76
CA GLN A 24 7.80 -20.29 1.66
C GLN A 24 6.31 -20.20 2.02
N LYS A 25 5.61 -21.34 1.95
CA LYS A 25 4.22 -21.46 2.44
C LYS A 25 4.21 -20.87 3.85
N SER A 26 3.44 -19.79 4.07
CA SER A 26 3.34 -19.18 5.39
C SER A 26 2.84 -20.26 6.35
N GLN A 27 3.64 -20.58 7.38
CA GLN A 27 3.20 -21.50 8.42
C GLN A 27 2.00 -20.87 9.14
N GLU A 28 1.05 -21.71 9.59
CA GLU A 28 0.00 -21.25 10.50
C GLU A 28 0.68 -20.55 11.70
N GLY A 29 0.44 -19.24 11.85
CA GLY A 29 1.03 -18.43 12.92
C GLY A 29 2.02 -17.33 12.48
N GLU A 30 2.22 -17.09 11.18
CA GLU A 30 3.06 -15.97 10.74
C GLU A 30 2.28 -14.65 10.60
N PHE A 31 2.83 -13.57 11.15
CA PHE A 31 2.40 -12.19 10.90
C PHE A 31 3.43 -11.52 9.98
N LEU A 32 3.14 -11.49 8.69
CA LEU A 32 4.01 -10.93 7.64
C LEU A 32 3.40 -9.70 6.99
N VAL A 33 4.25 -8.75 6.63
CA VAL A 33 3.89 -7.56 5.86
C VAL A 33 4.74 -7.51 4.60
N GLN A 34 4.11 -7.43 3.43
CA GLN A 34 4.76 -7.36 2.12
C GLN A 34 4.31 -6.13 1.33
N PHE A 35 5.28 -5.42 0.76
CA PHE A 35 5.05 -4.22 -0.04
C PHE A 35 5.02 -4.55 -1.54
N TRP A 36 3.88 -4.32 -2.18
CA TRP A 36 3.66 -4.57 -3.61
C TRP A 36 3.67 -3.28 -4.44
N GLY A 37 3.54 -2.14 -3.77
CA GLY A 37 3.76 -0.81 -4.34
C GLY A 37 4.02 0.19 -3.23
N VAL A 38 4.91 1.15 -3.51
CA VAL A 38 5.49 2.07 -2.51
C VAL A 38 5.47 3.53 -2.94
N ARG A 39 4.96 3.85 -4.14
CA ARG A 39 4.86 5.23 -4.65
C ARG A 39 3.57 5.92 -4.22
N GLY A 40 3.70 7.20 -3.90
CA GLY A 40 2.59 8.13 -3.75
C GLY A 40 2.14 8.69 -5.11
N LEU A 41 0.94 9.29 -5.15
CA LEU A 41 0.37 10.02 -6.29
C LEU A 41 0.19 9.26 -7.62
N ILE A 42 1.25 8.85 -8.29
CA ILE A 42 1.21 8.18 -9.60
C ILE A 42 2.31 7.11 -9.71
N PRO A 43 2.13 6.09 -10.56
CA PRO A 43 3.18 5.10 -10.78
C PRO A 43 4.33 5.70 -11.60
N THR A 44 5.56 5.26 -11.33
CA THR A 44 6.78 5.74 -11.97
C THR A 44 7.65 4.60 -12.45
N PRO A 45 7.28 3.86 -13.52
CA PRO A 45 8.08 2.76 -14.03
C PRO A 45 9.27 3.28 -14.85
N THR A 46 10.27 3.85 -14.19
CA THR A 46 11.47 4.43 -14.82
C THR A 46 12.73 3.70 -14.36
N SER A 47 13.82 3.84 -15.11
CA SER A 47 15.12 3.24 -14.75
C SER A 47 15.63 3.72 -13.39
N ASN A 48 15.32 4.97 -13.02
CA ASN A 48 15.87 5.65 -11.85
C ASN A 48 15.07 5.38 -10.57
N THR A 49 14.02 4.57 -10.64
CA THR A 49 13.14 4.19 -9.53
C THR A 49 13.08 2.68 -9.32
N ARG A 50 13.98 1.94 -10.00
CA ARG A 50 13.94 0.47 -10.08
C ARG A 50 14.33 -0.20 -8.76
N ARG A 51 15.19 0.42 -7.94
CA ARG A 51 15.61 -0.17 -6.65
C ARG A 51 14.49 -0.14 -5.63
N TYR A 52 13.75 0.98 -5.53
CA TYR A 52 12.65 1.09 -4.57
C TYR A 52 11.31 0.61 -5.15
N GLY A 53 11.08 0.79 -6.45
CA GLY A 53 9.83 0.40 -7.11
C GLY A 53 9.01 1.59 -7.59
N GLY A 54 8.20 1.36 -8.63
CA GLY A 54 7.42 2.36 -9.34
C GLY A 54 5.91 2.21 -9.18
N ASN A 55 5.41 1.21 -8.49
CA ASN A 55 3.99 0.95 -8.30
C ASN A 55 3.42 1.80 -7.17
N THR A 56 2.19 2.27 -7.33
CA THR A 56 1.49 2.98 -6.23
C THR A 56 1.05 2.00 -5.15
N ALA A 57 0.86 2.56 -3.95
CA ALA A 57 0.61 1.86 -2.69
C ALA A 57 -0.28 0.61 -2.79
N CYS A 58 0.28 -0.50 -2.34
CA CYS A 58 -0.41 -1.76 -2.12
C CYS A 58 0.42 -2.56 -1.12
N VAL A 59 -0.14 -2.88 0.05
CA VAL A 59 0.54 -3.65 1.10
C VAL A 59 -0.29 -4.86 1.45
N GLU A 60 0.31 -6.03 1.47
CA GLU A 60 -0.34 -7.25 1.95
C GLU A 60 0.13 -7.57 3.36
N VAL A 61 -0.80 -7.86 4.25
CA VAL A 61 -0.59 -8.40 5.58
C VAL A 61 -1.12 -9.81 5.61
N GLN A 62 -0.25 -10.79 5.81
CA GLN A 62 -0.61 -12.18 6.03
C GLN A 62 -0.57 -12.45 7.53
N VAL A 63 -1.70 -12.82 8.12
CA VAL A 63 -1.83 -13.02 9.56
C VAL A 63 -2.94 -14.03 9.86
N ALA A 64 -2.67 -14.98 10.76
CA ALA A 64 -3.64 -16.01 11.16
C ALA A 64 -4.32 -16.73 9.98
N GLY A 65 -3.56 -17.05 8.92
CA GLY A 65 -4.05 -17.68 7.70
C GLY A 65 -4.90 -16.80 6.78
N LYS A 66 -5.00 -15.49 7.05
CA LYS A 66 -5.77 -14.51 6.26
C LYS A 66 -4.85 -13.58 5.48
N SER A 67 -5.30 -13.15 4.30
CA SER A 67 -4.66 -12.09 3.51
C SER A 67 -5.47 -10.79 3.63
N LEU A 68 -4.86 -9.77 4.21
CA LEU A 68 -5.40 -8.43 4.38
C LEU A 68 -4.61 -7.49 3.49
N ILE A 69 -5.26 -6.83 2.53
CA ILE A 69 -4.62 -6.00 1.52
C ILE A 69 -4.99 -4.54 1.80
N PHE A 70 -4.01 -3.68 2.00
CA PHE A 70 -4.19 -2.25 2.28
C PHE A 70 -3.87 -1.43 1.04
N ASP A 71 -4.89 -0.71 0.57
CA ASP A 71 -4.96 -0.01 -0.71
C ASP A 71 -4.77 -0.92 -1.94
N GLY A 72 -5.43 -0.54 -3.04
CA GLY A 72 -5.41 -1.22 -4.33
C GLY A 72 -4.79 -0.37 -5.43
N GLY A 73 -3.64 0.25 -5.15
CA GLY A 73 -2.84 0.96 -6.16
C GLY A 73 -2.32 0.02 -7.25
N THR A 74 -1.45 0.50 -8.15
CA THR A 74 -0.98 -0.33 -9.28
C THR A 74 -0.22 -1.58 -8.83
N GLY A 75 0.32 -1.60 -7.59
CA GLY A 75 0.92 -2.79 -6.98
C GLY A 75 -0.06 -3.96 -6.83
N LEU A 76 -1.38 -3.69 -6.75
CA LEU A 76 -2.42 -4.71 -6.64
C LEU A 76 -2.42 -5.68 -7.83
N ARG A 77 -2.06 -5.19 -9.04
CA ARG A 77 -1.92 -6.03 -10.22
C ARG A 77 -0.80 -7.07 -10.05
N ILE A 78 0.32 -6.68 -9.43
CA ILE A 78 1.46 -7.57 -9.21
C ILE A 78 1.12 -8.58 -8.11
N LEU A 79 0.51 -8.11 -7.02
CA LEU A 79 -0.01 -8.97 -5.96
C LEU A 79 -1.00 -10.01 -6.51
N GLY A 80 -1.98 -9.59 -7.31
CA GLY A 80 -2.99 -10.49 -7.88
C GLY A 80 -2.39 -11.63 -8.68
N LYS A 81 -1.39 -11.36 -9.51
CA LYS A 81 -0.64 -12.41 -10.24
C LYS A 81 0.07 -13.37 -9.30
N ASN A 82 0.72 -12.83 -8.27
CA ASN A 82 1.40 -13.67 -7.29
C ASN A 82 0.40 -14.57 -6.53
N LEU A 83 -0.76 -14.05 -6.13
CA LEU A 83 -1.77 -14.83 -5.41
C LEU A 83 -2.25 -16.04 -6.24
N LEU A 84 -2.51 -15.85 -7.54
CA LEU A 84 -2.96 -16.93 -8.43
C LEU A 84 -1.96 -18.07 -8.57
N GLU A 85 -0.66 -17.79 -8.45
CA GLU A 85 0.39 -18.81 -8.52
C GLU A 85 0.48 -19.67 -7.25
N HIS A 86 -0.01 -19.17 -6.10
CA HIS A 86 0.30 -19.77 -4.80
C HIS A 86 -0.93 -20.26 -4.02
N GLN A 87 -2.12 -19.76 -4.31
CA GLN A 87 -3.32 -20.09 -3.54
C GLN A 87 -4.58 -20.03 -4.41
N GLN A 88 -5.37 -21.10 -4.39
CA GLN A 88 -6.69 -21.18 -5.02
C GLN A 88 -7.58 -22.15 -4.21
N PRO A 89 -8.86 -21.84 -3.95
CA PRO A 89 -9.49 -20.53 -4.18
C PRO A 89 -8.92 -19.44 -3.25
N LEU A 90 -9.05 -18.19 -3.67
CA LEU A 90 -8.59 -17.03 -2.92
C LEU A 90 -9.71 -16.45 -2.07
N LYS A 91 -9.38 -16.15 -0.82
CA LYS A 91 -10.17 -15.31 0.06
C LYS A 91 -9.29 -14.22 0.67
N ALA A 92 -9.63 -12.96 0.43
CA ALA A 92 -8.87 -11.82 0.96
C ALA A 92 -9.76 -10.65 1.38
N HIS A 93 -9.21 -9.80 2.25
CA HIS A 93 -9.86 -8.61 2.78
C HIS A 93 -9.13 -7.35 2.31
N LEU A 94 -9.75 -6.56 1.44
CA LEU A 94 -9.17 -5.33 0.87
C LEU A 94 -9.65 -4.13 1.68
N PHE A 95 -8.75 -3.43 2.35
CA PHE A 95 -9.00 -2.23 3.14
C PHE A 95 -8.45 -1.00 2.42
N PHE A 96 -9.34 -0.11 1.97
CA PHE A 96 -8.97 1.13 1.30
C PHE A 96 -8.88 2.28 2.29
N THR A 97 -7.76 3.01 2.31
CA THR A 97 -7.58 4.20 3.16
C THR A 97 -8.52 5.32 2.76
N ASN A 98 -8.63 5.57 1.46
CA ASN A 98 -9.60 6.45 0.82
C ASN A 98 -9.84 5.98 -0.63
N SER A 99 -10.60 6.75 -1.41
CA SER A 99 -10.95 6.40 -2.80
C SER A 99 -10.24 7.28 -3.84
N GLN A 100 -9.09 7.86 -3.50
CA GLN A 100 -8.27 8.57 -4.48
C GLN A 100 -7.72 7.59 -5.52
N SER A 101 -7.52 8.08 -6.75
CA SER A 101 -7.14 7.26 -7.90
C SER A 101 -5.93 6.36 -7.61
N ASN A 102 -4.87 6.89 -7.00
CA ASN A 102 -3.65 6.13 -6.68
C ASN A 102 -3.85 4.98 -5.70
N ARG A 103 -4.98 4.98 -4.96
CA ARG A 103 -5.39 3.93 -4.01
C ARG A 103 -6.28 2.87 -4.64
N ILE A 104 -6.90 3.14 -5.79
CA ILE A 104 -7.87 2.22 -6.44
C ILE A 104 -7.47 1.85 -7.88
N GLN A 105 -6.45 2.49 -8.44
CA GLN A 105 -6.05 2.37 -9.84
C GLN A 105 -5.78 0.92 -10.28
N GLY A 106 -5.27 0.07 -9.39
CA GLY A 106 -4.94 -1.32 -9.71
C GLY A 106 -6.15 -2.25 -9.71
N PHE A 107 -7.29 -1.86 -9.12
CA PHE A 107 -8.45 -2.73 -8.94
C PHE A 107 -8.99 -3.33 -10.26
N PRO A 108 -9.14 -2.57 -11.36
CA PRO A 108 -9.58 -3.13 -12.64
C PRO A 108 -8.60 -4.15 -13.26
N PHE A 109 -7.36 -4.22 -12.76
CA PHE A 109 -6.30 -5.13 -13.20
C PHE A 109 -6.00 -6.22 -12.16
N PHE A 110 -6.87 -6.40 -11.18
CA PHE A 110 -6.76 -7.46 -10.18
C PHE A 110 -7.34 -8.76 -10.76
N ASP A 111 -6.53 -9.46 -11.56
CA ASP A 111 -6.87 -10.72 -12.25
C ASP A 111 -7.67 -11.72 -11.37
N PRO A 112 -7.38 -11.91 -10.07
CA PRO A 112 -8.19 -12.78 -9.21
C PRO A 112 -9.69 -12.46 -9.13
N ALA A 113 -10.09 -11.20 -9.29
CA ALA A 113 -11.51 -10.80 -9.20
C ALA A 113 -12.35 -11.29 -10.39
N PHE A 114 -11.71 -11.75 -11.47
CA PHE A 114 -12.37 -12.28 -12.66
C PHE A 114 -12.65 -13.78 -12.57
N LEU A 115 -12.19 -14.46 -11.51
CA LEU A 115 -12.38 -15.88 -11.31
C LEU A 115 -13.51 -16.16 -10.29
N PRO A 116 -14.53 -16.96 -10.66
CA PRO A 116 -15.76 -17.12 -9.86
C PRO A 116 -15.57 -17.87 -8.54
N GLU A 117 -14.51 -18.65 -8.38
CA GLU A 117 -14.19 -19.40 -7.17
C GLU A 117 -13.64 -18.53 -6.02
N ASN A 118 -13.27 -17.28 -6.31
CA ASN A 118 -12.66 -16.37 -5.34
C ASN A 118 -13.70 -15.51 -4.61
N CYS A 119 -13.37 -15.09 -3.39
CA CYS A 119 -14.19 -14.21 -2.57
C CYS A 119 -13.36 -13.06 -1.99
N PHE A 120 -13.81 -11.82 -2.21
CA PHE A 120 -13.13 -10.61 -1.74
C PHE A 120 -14.06 -9.76 -0.89
N HIS A 121 -13.66 -9.50 0.35
CA HIS A 121 -14.32 -8.54 1.22
C HIS A 121 -13.65 -7.17 1.04
N ILE A 122 -14.40 -6.15 0.65
CA ILE A 122 -13.89 -4.82 0.31
C ILE A 122 -14.41 -3.82 1.33
N TYR A 123 -13.50 -3.13 2.02
CA TYR A 123 -13.79 -2.21 3.10
C TYR A 123 -13.33 -0.80 2.73
N GLY A 124 -14.18 0.19 2.97
CA GLY A 124 -13.83 1.59 2.79
C GLY A 124 -14.85 2.52 3.42
N THR A 125 -14.46 3.76 3.67
CA THR A 125 -15.39 4.83 4.07
C THR A 125 -16.05 5.48 2.87
N ALA A 126 -17.11 6.26 3.13
CA ALA A 126 -17.60 7.18 2.12
C ALA A 126 -16.54 8.26 1.83
N ALA A 127 -16.33 8.54 0.54
CA ALA A 127 -15.48 9.61 0.04
C ALA A 127 -15.99 10.99 0.49
N SER A 128 -15.19 12.04 0.26
CA SER A 128 -15.54 13.42 0.62
C SER A 128 -16.82 13.93 -0.04
N ASN A 129 -17.18 13.41 -1.22
CA ASN A 129 -18.43 13.69 -1.92
C ASN A 129 -19.60 12.75 -1.52
N GLY A 130 -19.41 11.88 -0.52
CA GLY A 130 -20.42 10.93 -0.05
C GLY A 130 -20.51 9.61 -0.81
N ALA A 131 -19.76 9.43 -1.91
CA ALA A 131 -19.75 8.17 -2.65
C ALA A 131 -19.18 7.03 -1.79
N SER A 132 -19.82 5.86 -1.82
CA SER A 132 -19.29 4.66 -1.16
C SER A 132 -18.07 4.10 -1.90
N ILE A 133 -17.25 3.29 -1.24
CA ILE A 133 -16.13 2.60 -1.91
C ILE A 133 -16.61 1.75 -3.10
N LYS A 134 -17.79 1.12 -2.99
CA LYS A 134 -18.42 0.38 -4.10
C LYS A 134 -18.68 1.31 -5.29
N GLN A 135 -19.25 2.48 -5.03
CA GLN A 135 -19.52 3.47 -6.08
C GLN A 135 -18.23 3.97 -6.72
N CYS A 136 -17.19 4.28 -5.93
CA CYS A 136 -15.91 4.74 -6.47
C CYS A 136 -15.23 3.70 -7.37
N LEU A 137 -15.21 2.43 -6.96
CA LEU A 137 -14.66 1.34 -7.77
C LEU A 137 -15.50 1.07 -9.02
N TYR A 138 -16.83 1.18 -8.89
CA TYR A 138 -17.75 1.10 -10.03
C TYR A 138 -17.48 2.22 -11.04
N ASP A 139 -17.47 3.48 -10.60
CA ASP A 139 -17.29 4.66 -11.46
C ASP A 139 -15.93 4.66 -12.18
N GLN A 140 -14.86 4.22 -11.52
CA GLN A 140 -13.55 4.03 -12.15
C GLN A 140 -13.63 3.06 -13.33
N MET A 141 -14.48 2.04 -13.23
CA MET A 141 -14.67 1.00 -14.24
C MET A 141 -15.73 1.34 -15.30
N LEU A 142 -16.38 2.50 -15.19
CA LEU A 142 -17.37 2.94 -16.18
C LEU A 142 -16.73 3.63 -17.38
N GLN A 143 -17.40 3.56 -18.53
CA GLN A 143 -17.05 4.40 -19.67
C GLN A 143 -17.30 5.89 -19.37
N PRO A 144 -16.42 6.80 -19.82
CA PRO A 144 -15.27 6.57 -20.71
C PRO A 144 -13.95 6.22 -20.01
N HIS A 145 -13.92 6.06 -18.68
CA HIS A 145 -12.69 5.83 -17.92
C HIS A 145 -12.09 4.43 -18.11
N PHE A 146 -12.94 3.40 -18.19
CA PHE A 146 -12.53 2.03 -18.42
C PHE A 146 -13.56 1.30 -19.29
N PRO A 147 -13.13 0.35 -20.15
CA PRO A 147 -14.03 -0.29 -21.11
C PRO A 147 -14.97 -1.33 -20.50
N TYR A 148 -14.67 -1.85 -19.29
CA TYR A 148 -15.40 -2.95 -18.68
C TYR A 148 -15.99 -2.58 -17.32
N PRO A 149 -17.31 -2.73 -17.12
CA PRO A 149 -17.96 -2.37 -15.87
C PRO A 149 -17.64 -3.39 -14.76
N LEU A 150 -17.81 -3.03 -13.49
CA LEU A 150 -17.51 -3.88 -12.33
C LEU A 150 -18.10 -5.31 -12.43
N GLN A 151 -19.26 -5.46 -13.08
CA GLN A 151 -19.99 -6.72 -13.26
C GLN A 151 -19.24 -7.77 -14.08
N VAL A 152 -18.17 -7.42 -14.80
CA VAL A 152 -17.34 -8.42 -15.49
C VAL A 152 -16.45 -9.21 -14.51
N MET A 153 -16.27 -8.70 -13.28
CA MET A 153 -15.60 -9.44 -12.22
C MET A 153 -16.54 -10.53 -11.69
N GLN A 154 -16.16 -11.80 -11.90
CA GLN A 154 -17.00 -12.97 -11.62
C GLN A 154 -16.89 -13.47 -10.17
N SER A 155 -15.85 -13.06 -9.44
CA SER A 155 -15.67 -13.39 -8.02
C SER A 155 -16.79 -12.84 -7.13
N GLU A 156 -16.95 -13.42 -5.95
CA GLU A 156 -17.83 -12.87 -4.93
C GLU A 156 -17.22 -11.59 -4.33
N LEU A 157 -17.80 -10.44 -4.63
CA LEU A 157 -17.37 -9.13 -4.10
C LEU A 157 -18.33 -8.65 -3.00
N GLN A 158 -17.89 -8.71 -1.74
CA GLN A 158 -18.67 -8.24 -0.59
C GLN A 158 -18.19 -6.85 -0.14
N PHE A 159 -19.03 -5.83 -0.26
CA PHE A 159 -18.68 -4.45 0.09
C PHE A 159 -19.16 -4.08 1.51
N HIS A 160 -18.26 -3.49 2.29
CA HIS A 160 -18.47 -3.13 3.70
C HIS A 160 -18.14 -1.65 3.92
N ASN A 161 -19.12 -0.87 4.39
CA ASN A 161 -18.88 0.52 4.77
C ASN A 161 -18.22 0.58 6.14
N LEU A 162 -17.05 1.20 6.21
CA LEU A 162 -16.35 1.42 7.47
C LEU A 162 -16.90 2.65 8.19
N THR A 163 -16.98 2.54 9.51
CA THR A 163 -17.21 3.68 10.40
C THR A 163 -15.93 3.92 11.21
N PRO A 164 -15.37 5.14 11.20
CA PRO A 164 -14.17 5.44 11.98
C PRO A 164 -14.31 5.08 13.46
N ASN A 165 -13.21 4.72 14.12
CA ASN A 165 -13.15 4.32 15.53
C ASN A 165 -13.95 3.03 15.84
N ARG A 166 -14.15 2.17 14.83
CA ARG A 166 -14.72 0.83 14.99
C ARG A 166 -13.70 -0.24 14.64
N THR A 167 -13.93 -1.44 15.19
CA THR A 167 -13.11 -2.62 14.95
C THR A 167 -13.89 -3.60 14.08
N VAL A 168 -13.26 -4.04 13.00
CA VAL A 168 -13.70 -5.19 12.20
C VAL A 168 -13.03 -6.43 12.80
N LYS A 169 -13.82 -7.42 13.22
CA LYS A 169 -13.32 -8.70 13.73
C LYS A 169 -13.28 -9.73 12.60
N LEU A 170 -12.10 -10.32 12.38
CA LEU A 170 -11.86 -11.39 11.42
C LEU A 170 -11.33 -12.61 12.20
N ASP A 171 -12.24 -13.31 12.88
CA ASP A 171 -11.91 -14.31 13.90
C ASP A 171 -11.02 -13.70 14.99
N ASP A 172 -9.80 -14.21 15.16
CA ASP A 172 -8.82 -13.74 16.16
C ASP A 172 -8.07 -12.46 15.73
N VAL A 173 -8.27 -11.98 14.50
CA VAL A 173 -7.63 -10.77 13.99
C VAL A 173 -8.57 -9.57 14.14
N ASN A 174 -8.11 -8.55 14.86
CA ASN A 174 -8.84 -7.30 15.05
C ASN A 174 -8.27 -6.19 14.15
N VAL A 175 -9.10 -5.61 13.29
CA VAL A 175 -8.73 -4.44 12.47
C VAL A 175 -9.45 -3.21 13.01
N THR A 176 -8.77 -2.42 13.83
CA THR A 176 -9.30 -1.16 14.38
C THR A 176 -9.05 -0.03 13.41
N THR A 177 -10.04 0.86 13.24
CA THR A 177 -9.98 1.98 12.30
C THR A 177 -9.96 3.32 13.03
N ALA A 178 -9.33 4.34 12.45
CA ALA A 178 -9.47 5.72 12.90
C ALA A 178 -9.41 6.69 11.72
N LEU A 179 -10.10 7.83 11.83
CA LEU A 179 -10.00 8.90 10.85
C LEU A 179 -8.67 9.64 11.08
N ILE A 180 -7.77 9.56 10.11
CA ILE A 180 -6.41 10.13 10.22
C ILE A 180 -6.25 11.41 9.38
N ASN A 181 -7.14 11.64 8.41
CA ASN A 181 -7.16 12.85 7.59
C ASN A 181 -8.62 13.29 7.35
N TRP A 182 -9.01 14.42 7.93
CA TRP A 182 -10.39 14.91 7.79
C TRP A 182 -10.70 15.45 6.40
N THR A 183 -9.71 16.06 5.75
CA THR A 183 -9.88 16.69 4.43
C THR A 183 -10.13 15.64 3.35
N GLN A 184 -9.31 14.58 3.34
CA GLN A 184 -9.41 13.49 2.36
C GLN A 184 -10.32 12.34 2.81
N ARG A 185 -10.83 12.41 4.06
CA ARG A 185 -11.64 11.38 4.71
C ARG A 185 -10.89 10.04 4.84
N SER A 186 -9.57 10.09 4.98
CA SER A 186 -8.69 8.92 4.99
C SER A 186 -8.67 8.21 6.33
N ILE A 187 -8.70 6.88 6.27
CA ILE A 187 -8.73 5.99 7.41
C ILE A 187 -7.38 5.31 7.61
N GLY A 188 -6.92 5.29 8.85
CA GLY A 188 -5.82 4.46 9.30
C GLY A 188 -6.32 3.16 9.89
N TYR A 189 -5.48 2.13 9.83
CA TYR A 189 -5.78 0.79 10.32
C TYR A 189 -4.77 0.36 11.36
N ARG A 190 -5.22 -0.32 12.42
CA ARG A 190 -4.39 -1.13 13.32
C ARG A 190 -4.86 -2.57 13.23
N VAL A 191 -4.01 -3.44 12.70
CA VAL A 191 -4.19 -4.89 12.73
C VAL A 191 -3.57 -5.40 14.01
N ALA A 192 -4.33 -6.13 14.82
CA ALA A 192 -3.86 -6.78 16.03
C ALA A 192 -4.20 -8.27 16.00
N TRP A 193 -3.23 -9.09 16.33
CA TRP A 193 -3.36 -10.54 16.44
C TRP A 193 -2.40 -11.01 17.54
N GLU A 194 -2.93 -11.72 18.53
CA GLU A 194 -2.21 -12.05 19.77
C GLU A 194 -1.64 -10.77 20.44
N GLU A 195 -0.38 -10.76 20.85
CA GLU A 195 0.33 -9.58 21.36
C GLU A 195 0.85 -8.64 20.27
N TYR A 196 0.78 -9.03 19.00
CA TYR A 196 1.40 -8.33 17.88
C TYR A 196 0.45 -7.36 17.19
N SER A 197 1.01 -6.26 16.67
CA SER A 197 0.24 -5.25 15.97
C SER A 197 1.01 -4.46 14.90
N VAL A 198 0.30 -4.18 13.81
CA VAL A 198 0.76 -3.32 12.71
C VAL A 198 -0.21 -2.15 12.57
N ALA A 199 0.30 -0.93 12.45
CA ALA A 199 -0.50 0.22 12.05
C ALA A 199 -0.14 0.70 10.64
N TYR A 200 -1.15 0.96 9.81
CA TYR A 200 -1.04 1.52 8.47
C TYR A 200 -1.77 2.87 8.42
N ILE A 201 -1.00 3.96 8.36
CA ILE A 201 -1.48 5.34 8.46
C ILE A 201 -0.88 6.24 7.36
N THR A 202 -1.28 6.01 6.10
CA THR A 202 -0.54 6.51 4.92
C THR A 202 -1.13 7.74 4.24
N ASP A 203 -1.71 8.66 5.01
CA ASP A 203 -2.19 9.95 4.49
C ASP A 203 -2.13 11.05 5.56
N ILE A 204 -1.07 11.03 6.39
CA ILE A 204 -0.83 12.05 7.41
C ILE A 204 -0.20 13.29 6.78
N HIS A 205 -0.65 14.46 7.23
CA HIS A 205 -0.09 15.76 6.86
C HIS A 205 1.26 16.00 7.54
N GLU A 206 2.10 16.85 6.93
CA GLU A 206 3.37 17.35 7.51
C GLU A 206 3.20 17.77 8.97
N CYS A 207 2.14 18.55 9.24
CA CYS A 207 1.73 18.91 10.58
C CYS A 207 0.43 18.19 10.93
N ILE A 208 0.53 17.15 11.78
CA ILE A 208 -0.66 16.45 12.31
C ILE A 208 -1.52 17.44 13.09
N LYS A 209 -2.75 17.67 12.61
CA LYS A 209 -3.68 18.61 13.23
C LYS A 209 -4.06 18.13 14.63
N LYS A 210 -4.33 19.08 15.53
CA LYS A 210 -4.75 18.76 16.92
C LYS A 210 -5.95 17.81 16.97
N ALA A 211 -6.91 17.99 16.06
CA ALA A 211 -8.11 17.15 15.94
C ALA A 211 -7.84 15.73 15.43
N GLU A 212 -6.70 15.47 14.77
CA GLU A 212 -6.32 14.15 14.25
C GLU A 212 -5.40 13.41 15.22
N ARG A 213 -4.61 14.16 15.98
CA ARG A 213 -3.55 13.65 16.85
C ARG A 213 -4.03 12.59 17.84
N GLU A 214 -5.13 12.83 18.54
CA GLU A 214 -5.63 11.88 19.54
C GLU A 214 -6.02 10.54 18.89
N HIS A 215 -6.69 10.59 17.73
CA HIS A 215 -7.11 9.40 17.00
C HIS A 215 -5.91 8.62 16.46
N ILE A 216 -4.93 9.32 15.86
CA ILE A 216 -3.70 8.71 15.35
C ILE A 216 -2.91 8.08 16.49
N THR A 217 -2.65 8.81 17.58
CA THR A 217 -1.88 8.29 18.72
C THR A 217 -2.54 7.06 19.33
N ARG A 218 -3.87 7.09 19.54
CA ARG A 218 -4.58 5.92 20.07
C ARG A 218 -4.46 4.71 19.15
N LEU A 219 -4.54 4.92 17.84
CA LEU A 219 -4.43 3.85 16.86
C LEU A 219 -3.02 3.25 16.83
N THR A 220 -1.97 4.07 16.96
CA THR A 220 -0.57 3.66 16.76
C THR A 220 0.20 3.40 18.06
N GLN A 221 -0.40 3.57 19.24
CA GLN A 221 0.27 3.38 20.52
C GLN A 221 0.88 1.97 20.65
N GLY A 222 2.20 1.93 20.86
CA GLY A 222 2.97 0.73 21.18
C GLY A 222 2.97 -0.34 20.09
N VAL A 223 2.71 0.00 18.83
CA VAL A 223 2.68 -0.98 17.74
C VAL A 223 4.06 -1.55 17.44
N ASP A 224 4.10 -2.81 17.00
CA ASP A 224 5.34 -3.48 16.61
C ASP A 224 5.88 -2.93 15.29
N LEU A 225 4.98 -2.62 14.35
CA LEU A 225 5.32 -2.00 13.08
C LEU A 225 4.37 -0.85 12.76
N LEU A 226 4.93 0.33 12.57
CA LEU A 226 4.24 1.51 12.07
C LEU A 226 4.59 1.72 10.59
N ILE A 227 3.59 1.76 9.73
CA ILE A 227 3.71 2.06 8.30
C ILE A 227 3.05 3.42 8.05
N ALA A 228 3.85 4.41 7.65
CA ALA A 228 3.41 5.78 7.44
C ALA A 228 3.90 6.32 6.09
N ASN A 229 3.19 7.29 5.51
CA ASN A 229 3.66 7.95 4.29
C ASN A 229 4.86 8.84 4.59
N ALA A 230 5.72 8.98 3.58
CA ALA A 230 6.61 10.12 3.45
C ALA A 230 5.78 11.41 3.26
N THR A 231 6.34 12.52 3.72
CA THR A 231 5.71 13.83 3.63
C THR A 231 6.30 14.61 2.46
N TYR A 232 5.45 15.30 1.70
CA TYR A 232 5.85 16.26 0.68
C TYR A 232 4.77 17.33 0.53
N THR A 233 5.17 18.56 0.18
CA THR A 233 4.25 19.68 -0.03
C THR A 233 3.60 19.58 -1.42
N LEU A 234 2.27 19.69 -1.50
CA LEU A 234 1.49 19.81 -2.76
C LEU A 234 0.93 21.23 -2.89
N PRO A 235 0.63 21.78 -4.09
CA PRO A 235 0.84 21.24 -5.45
C PRO A 235 2.15 21.70 -6.12
N ALA A 236 2.96 22.49 -5.42
CA ALA A 236 4.23 22.99 -5.94
C ALA A 236 5.25 21.84 -5.92
N GLY A 237 5.96 21.64 -7.04
CA GLY A 237 6.95 20.58 -7.21
C GLY A 237 8.04 20.57 -6.13
N ARG A 238 8.83 19.49 -6.12
CA ARG A 238 9.91 19.20 -5.13
C ARG A 238 10.52 20.46 -4.50
N ASN A 239 10.07 20.81 -3.31
CA ASN A 239 10.80 21.71 -2.43
C ASN A 239 11.46 20.86 -1.33
N TYR A 240 12.39 19.97 -1.72
CA TYR A 240 13.38 19.48 -0.76
C TYR A 240 14.38 20.61 -0.52
N LEU A 241 13.98 21.62 0.24
CA LEU A 241 14.99 22.49 0.85
C LEU A 241 15.79 21.67 1.87
N GLU A 242 15.15 20.66 2.50
CA GLU A 242 15.76 19.74 3.47
C GLU A 242 15.09 18.35 3.38
N SER A 243 15.89 17.27 3.34
CA SER A 243 15.41 15.89 3.31
C SER A 243 14.67 15.48 4.58
N ASP A 244 14.88 16.20 5.69
CA ASP A 244 14.22 15.96 6.97
C ASP A 244 12.69 16.07 6.87
N ILE A 245 12.17 17.00 6.05
CA ILE A 245 10.72 17.17 5.82
C ILE A 245 10.08 15.85 5.41
N TYR A 246 10.80 15.02 4.65
CA TYR A 246 10.32 13.75 4.12
C TYR A 246 9.89 12.76 5.21
N TRP A 247 10.63 12.69 6.32
CA TRP A 247 10.48 11.65 7.34
C TRP A 247 10.16 12.20 8.74
N LEU A 248 10.34 13.49 8.98
CA LEU A 248 10.27 14.11 10.32
C LEU A 248 8.97 13.77 11.04
N THR A 249 7.82 14.05 10.42
CA THR A 249 6.49 13.83 11.02
C THR A 249 6.29 12.37 11.44
N ALA A 250 6.67 11.43 10.58
CA ALA A 250 6.51 10.00 10.83
C ALA A 250 7.47 9.50 11.92
N VAL A 251 8.71 9.99 11.95
CA VAL A 251 9.70 9.67 12.99
C VAL A 251 9.30 10.25 14.34
N GLU A 252 8.85 11.49 14.40
CA GLU A 252 8.33 12.11 15.63
C GLU A 252 7.13 11.35 16.18
N LEU A 253 6.20 10.96 15.30
CA LEU A 253 5.07 10.14 15.67
C LEU A 253 5.54 8.78 16.21
N ALA A 254 6.42 8.07 15.50
CA ALA A 254 6.96 6.77 15.91
C ALA A 254 7.61 6.81 17.29
N LYS A 255 8.41 7.86 17.57
CA LYS A 255 9.01 8.12 18.88
C LYS A 255 7.95 8.37 19.95
N THR A 256 6.98 9.24 19.66
CA THR A 256 5.92 9.62 20.61
C THR A 256 5.06 8.43 21.03
N VAL A 257 4.71 7.56 20.09
CA VAL A 257 3.81 6.42 20.34
C VAL A 257 4.55 5.17 20.77
N GLY A 258 5.88 5.21 20.83
CA GLY A 258 6.71 4.07 21.19
C GLY A 258 6.58 2.90 20.21
N ALA A 259 6.48 3.19 18.90
CA ALA A 259 6.50 2.15 17.89
C ALA A 259 7.83 1.38 17.98
N LYS A 260 7.82 0.05 17.74
CA LYS A 260 9.07 -0.74 17.75
C LYS A 260 9.84 -0.60 16.45
N GLN A 261 9.14 -0.50 15.32
CA GLN A 261 9.73 -0.35 13.99
C GLN A 261 8.90 0.64 13.15
N LEU A 262 9.56 1.40 12.28
CA LEU A 262 8.92 2.35 11.35
C LEU A 262 9.26 1.95 9.91
N VAL A 263 8.27 1.96 9.02
CA VAL A 263 8.45 1.89 7.58
C VAL A 263 7.81 3.10 6.91
N LEU A 264 8.63 3.86 6.20
CA LEU A 264 8.21 4.98 5.36
C LEU A 264 7.87 4.48 3.96
N THR A 265 6.67 4.80 3.47
CA THR A 265 6.18 4.43 2.14
C THR A 265 5.66 5.68 1.42
N HIS A 266 5.03 5.53 0.26
CA HIS A 266 4.43 6.61 -0.54
C HIS A 266 5.45 7.63 -1.02
N HIS A 267 6.62 7.15 -1.44
CA HIS A 267 7.69 7.96 -2.02
C HIS A 267 7.13 8.84 -3.15
N HIS A 268 7.55 10.10 -3.20
CA HIS A 268 7.08 11.03 -4.22
C HIS A 268 7.45 10.47 -5.61
N PRO A 269 6.62 10.64 -6.66
CA PRO A 269 6.92 10.15 -8.00
C PRO A 269 8.32 10.49 -8.50
N ASP A 270 8.77 11.70 -8.17
CA ASP A 270 10.06 12.18 -8.61
C ASP A 270 11.25 11.66 -7.76
N ASP A 271 11.02 11.00 -6.62
CA ASP A 271 12.10 10.48 -5.79
C ASP A 271 12.82 9.34 -6.50
N HIS A 272 14.03 9.65 -6.99
CA HIS A 272 14.90 8.66 -7.58
C HIS A 272 15.64 7.89 -6.48
N ASP A 273 16.14 6.71 -6.85
CA ASP A 273 16.69 5.78 -5.89
C ASP A 273 17.91 6.34 -5.12
N ASP A 274 18.78 7.15 -5.75
CA ASP A 274 19.94 7.74 -5.03
C ASP A 274 19.52 8.69 -3.90
N PHE A 275 18.43 9.44 -4.10
CA PHE A 275 17.86 10.31 -3.06
C PHE A 275 17.27 9.46 -1.94
N LEU A 276 16.53 8.40 -2.28
CA LEU A 276 15.95 7.50 -1.29
C LEU A 276 17.03 6.76 -0.47
N ASP A 277 18.18 6.44 -1.07
CA ASP A 277 19.32 5.87 -0.34
C ASP A 277 19.95 6.86 0.66
N GLN A 278 20.03 8.13 0.29
CA GLN A 278 20.44 9.19 1.21
C GLN A 278 19.44 9.29 2.38
N VAL A 279 18.15 9.39 2.09
CA VAL A 279 17.08 9.47 3.09
C VAL A 279 17.08 8.24 4.01
N GLN A 280 17.32 7.04 3.46
CA GLN A 280 17.42 5.81 4.24
C GLN A 280 18.58 5.86 5.24
N THR A 281 19.70 6.49 4.88
CA THR A 281 20.84 6.66 5.78
C THR A 281 20.52 7.66 6.90
N GLU A 282 19.92 8.79 6.54
CA GLU A 282 19.52 9.85 7.49
C GLU A 282 18.48 9.36 8.49
N VAL A 283 17.40 8.72 8.03
CA VAL A 283 16.34 8.24 8.92
C VAL A 283 16.84 7.16 9.88
N LYS A 284 17.75 6.29 9.44
CA LYS A 284 18.36 5.26 10.31
C LYS A 284 19.24 5.88 11.39
N PHE A 285 19.91 7.00 11.09
CA PHE A 285 20.69 7.71 12.08
C PHE A 285 19.79 8.25 13.22
N VAL A 286 18.62 8.77 12.87
CA VAL A 286 17.68 9.40 13.84
C VAL A 286 16.76 8.39 14.53
N TYR A 287 16.44 7.29 13.86
CA TYR A 287 15.60 6.21 14.36
C TYR A 287 16.11 4.86 13.77
N PRO A 288 17.01 4.15 14.48
CA PRO A 288 17.71 2.97 13.95
C PRO A 288 16.84 1.83 13.42
N LYS A 289 15.58 1.77 13.86
CA LYS A 289 14.58 0.79 13.40
C LYS A 289 13.65 1.36 12.31
N ALA A 290 14.05 2.42 11.61
CA ALA A 290 13.35 2.94 10.43
C ALA A 290 13.86 2.30 9.15
N LEU A 291 12.95 2.01 8.23
CA LEU A 291 13.22 1.58 6.86
C LEU A 291 12.39 2.39 5.88
N LEU A 292 12.88 2.54 4.65
CA LEU A 292 12.06 2.93 3.52
C LEU A 292 11.50 1.66 2.86
N ALA A 293 10.24 1.71 2.46
CA ALA A 293 9.57 0.63 1.77
C ALA A 293 10.15 0.47 0.36
N LEU A 294 10.38 -0.76 -0.05
CA LEU A 294 10.67 -1.09 -1.44
C LEU A 294 9.78 -2.24 -1.90
N GLU A 295 9.49 -2.30 -3.20
CA GLU A 295 8.71 -3.39 -3.77
C GLU A 295 9.38 -4.75 -3.51
N GLY A 296 8.60 -5.68 -2.96
CA GLY A 296 9.10 -7.00 -2.54
C GLY A 296 9.70 -7.05 -1.14
N LEU A 297 9.76 -5.92 -0.41
CA LEU A 297 10.12 -5.93 1.01
C LEU A 297 9.12 -6.79 1.79
N ILE A 298 9.63 -7.76 2.55
CA ILE A 298 8.85 -8.60 3.46
C ILE A 298 9.39 -8.41 4.88
N LEU A 299 8.50 -8.12 5.82
CA LEU A 299 8.82 -7.98 7.24
C LEU A 299 7.98 -8.96 8.06
N SER A 300 8.61 -9.60 9.04
CA SER A 300 7.89 -10.41 10.03
C SER A 300 7.73 -9.61 11.31
N VAL A 301 6.51 -9.62 11.86
CA VAL A 301 6.13 -8.92 13.09
C VAL A 301 6.25 -9.92 14.23
N LYS A 302 7.13 -9.62 15.21
CA LYS A 302 7.50 -10.47 16.35
C LYS A 302 7.90 -9.64 17.57
#